data_AF-A0A0B2S620-F1
#
_entry.id   AF-A0A0B2S620-F1
#
_cell.length_a   1.000
_cell.length_b   1.000
_cell.length_c   1.000
_cell.angle_alpha   90.00
_cell.angle_beta   90.00
_cell.angle_gamma   90.00
#
_symmetry.space_group_name_H-M   'P 1'
#
loop_
_entity.id
_entity.type
_entity.pdbx_description
1 polymer ?
#
loop_
_entity_poly.entity_id
_entity_poly.type
_entity_poly.pdbx_seq_one_letter_code
_entity_poly.pdbx_strand_id
1 'polypeptide(L)'
;WRLMRHCLPTRTNLHSKNVQCPLDCVHYNSGIENEWQLFLPCKHVQYIWKVSHLWHIIEHRWDNDGSFHDLIFEILSVSTPEIRSRIGTILWCI
;
A
#
# COMPACT_ATOMS: atom_id res chain seq x y z
N TRP A 1 -2.72 10.71 4.47
CA TRP A 1 -3.12 11.58 3.34
C TRP A 1 -3.16 10.76 2.04
N ARG A 2 -3.93 11.18 1.02
CA ARG A 2 -4.45 10.42 -0.16
C ARG A 2 -4.92 8.98 0.09
N LEU A 3 -4.02 8.08 0.46
CA LEU A 3 -4.30 6.73 0.96
C LEU A 3 -5.46 6.77 1.97
N MET A 4 -5.28 7.51 3.07
CA MET A 4 -6.28 7.61 4.14
C MET A 4 -7.65 8.17 3.75
N ARG A 5 -7.79 8.76 2.57
CA ARG A 5 -9.04 9.35 2.08
C ARG A 5 -9.63 8.56 0.91
N HIS A 6 -9.15 7.35 0.64
CA HIS A 6 -9.60 6.52 -0.49
C HIS A 6 -9.52 7.31 -1.81
N CYS A 7 -8.44 8.11 -1.93
CA CYS A 7 -8.19 8.98 -3.06
C CYS A 7 -7.11 8.43 -4.00
N LEU A 8 -6.58 7.24 -3.73
CA LEU A 8 -5.67 6.57 -4.64
C LEU A 8 -6.47 6.02 -5.81
N PRO A 9 -5.97 6.15 -7.06
CA PRO A 9 -6.69 5.72 -8.25
C PRO A 9 -6.57 4.20 -8.47
N THR A 10 -6.69 3.40 -7.41
CA THR A 10 -6.79 1.94 -7.51
C THR A 10 -8.09 1.58 -8.24
N ARG A 11 -8.12 0.46 -8.99
CA ARG A 11 -9.35 0.00 -9.66
C ARG A 11 -10.54 -0.08 -8.70
N THR A 12 -10.31 -0.57 -7.48
CA THR A 12 -11.35 -0.64 -6.44
C THR A 12 -11.93 0.74 -6.10
N ASN A 13 -11.09 1.77 -5.92
CA ASN A 13 -11.54 3.14 -5.62
C ASN A 13 -12.18 3.85 -6.83
N LEU A 14 -11.80 3.48 -8.04
CA LEU A 14 -12.42 3.99 -9.25
C LEU A 14 -13.83 3.40 -9.42
N HIS A 15 -13.99 2.11 -9.17
CA HIS A 15 -15.29 1.43 -9.16
C HIS A 15 -16.24 1.98 -8.11
N SER A 16 -15.76 2.27 -6.89
CA SER A 16 -16.59 2.90 -5.86
C SER A 16 -17.09 4.29 -6.25
N LYS A 17 -16.50 4.90 -7.28
CA LYS A 17 -16.90 6.17 -7.91
C LYS A 17 -17.58 5.98 -9.27
N ASN A 18 -18.05 4.78 -9.58
CA ASN A 18 -18.76 4.40 -10.81
C ASN A 18 -17.96 4.55 -12.11
N VAL A 19 -16.62 4.52 -12.03
CA VAL A 19 -15.76 4.50 -13.23
C VAL A 19 -15.72 3.08 -13.77
N GLN A 20 -16.14 2.89 -15.03
CA GLN A 20 -16.08 1.61 -15.70
C GLN A 20 -14.65 1.28 -16.12
N CYS A 21 -14.04 0.32 -15.43
CA CYS A 21 -12.72 -0.17 -15.78
C CYS A 21 -12.52 -1.62 -15.32
N PRO A 22 -11.49 -2.36 -15.79
CA PRO A 22 -11.18 -3.68 -15.25
C PRO A 22 -10.85 -3.61 -13.75
N LEU A 23 -11.18 -4.67 -12.99
CA LEU A 23 -10.76 -4.78 -11.58
C LEU A 23 -9.35 -5.33 -11.42
N ASP A 24 -8.84 -6.00 -12.46
CA ASP A 24 -7.53 -6.63 -12.44
C ASP A 24 -6.39 -5.61 -12.31
N CYS A 25 -5.38 -5.97 -11.53
CA CYS A 25 -4.17 -5.16 -11.40
C CYS A 25 -3.46 -5.01 -12.74
N VAL A 26 -3.09 -3.77 -13.10
CA VAL A 26 -2.41 -3.49 -14.38
C VAL A 26 -1.06 -4.20 -14.50
N HIS A 27 -0.39 -4.44 -13.36
CA HIS A 27 0.93 -5.08 -13.35
C HIS A 27 0.89 -6.59 -13.50
N TYR A 28 -0.15 -7.23 -12.96
CA TYR A 28 -0.27 -8.69 -12.88
C TYR A 28 -1.35 -9.28 -13.79
N ASN A 29 -2.20 -8.42 -14.36
CA ASN A 29 -3.39 -8.76 -15.13
C ASN A 29 -4.24 -9.86 -14.46
N SER A 30 -4.25 -9.83 -13.14
CA SER A 30 -4.91 -10.79 -12.26
C SER A 30 -5.03 -10.19 -10.87
N GLY A 31 -6.09 -10.58 -10.15
CA GLY A 31 -6.38 -10.13 -8.78
C GLY A 31 -6.92 -8.70 -8.72
N ILE A 32 -7.73 -8.42 -7.70
CA ILE A 32 -8.38 -7.11 -7.51
C ILE A 32 -7.34 -6.06 -7.10
N GLU A 33 -7.19 -5.00 -7.89
CA GLU A 33 -6.29 -3.89 -7.57
C GLU A 33 -6.87 -3.02 -6.45
N ASN A 34 -6.26 -3.14 -5.28
CA ASN A 34 -6.52 -2.35 -4.09
C ASN A 34 -5.18 -1.83 -3.51
N GLU A 35 -5.25 -1.10 -2.40
CA GLU A 35 -4.08 -0.54 -1.71
C GLU A 35 -3.08 -1.61 -1.31
N TRP A 36 -3.55 -2.78 -0.88
CA TRP A 36 -2.70 -3.93 -0.57
C TRP A 36 -1.87 -4.33 -1.80
N GLN A 37 -2.52 -4.53 -2.95
CA GLN A 37 -1.84 -4.90 -4.19
C GLN A 37 -0.89 -3.81 -4.70
N LEU A 38 -1.22 -2.53 -4.45
CA LEU A 38 -0.40 -1.40 -4.86
C LEU A 38 0.89 -1.29 -4.04
N PHE A 39 0.84 -1.50 -2.72
CA PHE A 39 1.97 -1.17 -1.83
C PHE A 39 2.78 -2.36 -1.33
N LEU A 40 2.42 -3.61 -1.63
CA LEU A 40 3.07 -4.77 -0.99
C LEU A 40 3.57 -5.87 -1.96
N PRO A 41 2.75 -6.48 -2.83
CA PRO A 41 3.17 -7.67 -3.61
C PRO A 41 4.04 -7.36 -4.79
N CYS A 42 3.96 -6.13 -5.31
CA CYS A 42 4.71 -5.79 -6.49
C CYS A 42 6.22 -5.97 -6.25
N LYS A 43 6.93 -6.77 -7.05
CA LYS A 43 8.39 -6.98 -6.90
C LYS A 43 9.16 -5.65 -6.87
N HIS A 44 8.71 -4.68 -7.68
CA HIS A 44 9.26 -3.34 -7.70
C HIS A 44 9.03 -2.60 -6.37
N VAL A 45 7.85 -2.75 -5.78
CA VAL A 45 7.50 -2.13 -4.50
C VAL A 45 8.24 -2.80 -3.34
N GLN A 46 8.33 -4.12 -3.33
CA GLN A 46 9.18 -4.84 -2.36
C GLN A 46 10.64 -4.37 -2.44
N TYR A 47 11.15 -4.13 -3.65
CA TYR A 47 12.48 -3.56 -3.84
C TYR A 47 12.59 -2.17 -3.20
N ILE A 48 11.62 -1.27 -3.41
CA ILE A 48 11.58 0.06 -2.76
C ILE A 48 11.65 -0.05 -1.24
N TRP A 49 10.84 -0.91 -0.63
CA TRP A 49 10.84 -1.14 0.82
C TRP A 49 12.15 -1.75 1.34
N LYS A 50 12.81 -2.60 0.55
CA LYS A 50 14.10 -3.21 0.89
C LYS A 50 15.23 -2.18 0.85
N VAL A 51 15.32 -1.39 -0.23
CA VAL A 51 16.35 -0.33 -0.34
C VAL A 51 16.10 0.81 0.64
N SER A 52 14.86 1.00 1.09
CA SER A 52 14.54 1.93 2.16
C SER A 52 14.82 1.36 3.55
N HIS A 53 15.34 0.13 3.70
CA HIS A 53 15.57 -0.53 4.98
C HIS A 53 14.33 -0.62 5.90
N LEU A 54 13.11 -0.64 5.34
CA LEU A 54 11.86 -0.73 6.10
C LEU A 54 11.09 -2.03 5.83
N TRP A 55 11.60 -2.90 4.95
CA TRP A 55 10.99 -4.19 4.63
C TRP A 55 10.68 -5.03 5.87
N HIS A 56 11.59 -5.09 6.84
CA HIS A 56 11.43 -5.85 8.08
C HIS A 56 10.21 -5.44 8.92
N ILE A 57 9.70 -4.21 8.72
CA ILE A 57 8.53 -3.70 9.45
C ILE A 57 7.23 -4.25 8.85
N ILE A 58 7.21 -4.47 7.53
CA ILE A 58 6.01 -4.87 6.78
C ILE A 58 5.98 -6.37 6.45
N GLU A 59 7.13 -7.04 6.35
CA GLU A 59 7.20 -8.43 5.84
C GLU A 59 6.45 -9.43 6.71
N HIS A 60 6.49 -9.26 8.03
CA HIS A 60 5.84 -10.16 8.98
C HIS A 60 4.34 -9.88 9.15
N ARG A 61 3.84 -8.78 8.58
CA ARG A 61 2.43 -8.36 8.72
C ARG A 61 1.61 -8.65 7.47
N TRP A 62 2.20 -9.37 6.51
CA TRP A 62 1.59 -9.79 5.26
C TRP A 62 0.34 -10.66 5.47
N ASP A 63 0.38 -11.53 6.47
CA ASP A 63 -0.64 -12.57 6.71
C ASP A 63 -1.81 -12.08 7.59
N ASN A 64 -1.85 -10.80 7.95
CA ASN A 64 -2.96 -10.26 8.74
C ASN A 64 -4.18 -9.96 7.85
N ASP A 65 -5.36 -10.44 8.27
CA ASP A 65 -6.67 -10.27 7.63
C ASP A 65 -7.24 -8.82 7.65
N GLY A 66 -6.38 -7.81 7.80
CA GLY A 66 -6.74 -6.40 7.96
C GLY A 66 -6.70 -5.58 6.66
N SER A 67 -7.26 -4.36 6.70
CA SER A 67 -7.08 -3.42 5.58
C SER A 67 -5.65 -2.85 5.59
N PHE A 68 -5.18 -2.39 4.42
CA PHE A 68 -3.85 -1.77 4.33
C PHE A 68 -3.76 -0.51 5.21
N HIS A 69 -4.90 0.15 5.46
CA HIS A 69 -4.99 1.28 6.37
C HIS A 69 -4.69 0.90 7.81
N ASP A 70 -5.24 -0.23 8.26
CA ASP A 70 -5.04 -0.73 9.63
C ASP A 70 -3.56 -1.07 9.84
N LEU A 71 -2.97 -1.78 8.87
CA LEU A 71 -1.55 -2.10 8.87
C LEU A 71 -0.68 -0.83 8.99
N ILE A 72 -0.92 0.18 8.15
CA ILE A 72 -0.15 1.41 8.17
C ILE A 72 -0.34 2.17 9.49
N PHE A 73 -1.55 2.25 10.03
CA PHE A 73 -1.77 2.89 11.32
C PHE A 73 -1.08 2.18 12.47
N GLU A 74 -1.13 0.85 12.49
CA GLU A 74 -0.44 0.04 13.50
C GLU A 74 1.07 0.25 13.43
N ILE A 75 1.65 0.30 12.24
CA ILE A 75 3.08 0.58 12.08
C ILE A 75 3.40 1.99 12.57
N LEU A 76 2.63 2.99 12.16
CA LEU A 76 2.90 4.39 12.49
C LEU A 76 2.75 4.67 14.00
N SER A 77 1.86 3.96 14.71
CA SER A 77 1.64 4.16 16.15
C SER A 77 2.82 3.73 17.01
N VAL A 78 3.55 2.68 16.58
CA VAL A 78 4.72 2.15 17.30
C VAL A 78 6.06 2.66 16.79
N SER A 79 6.06 3.45 15.71
CA SER A 79 7.27 3.92 15.04
C SER A 79 7.79 5.27 15.56
N THR A 80 9.12 5.44 15.53
CA THR A 80 9.75 6.74 15.81
C THR A 80 9.37 7.79 14.74
N PRO A 81 9.48 9.09 15.04
CA PRO A 81 9.18 10.16 14.06
C PRO A 81 9.98 10.02 12.75
N GLU A 82 11.24 9.59 12.83
CA GLU A 82 12.12 9.40 11.67
C GLU A 82 11.61 8.27 10.78
N ILE A 83 11.21 7.14 11.37
CA ILE A 83 10.62 6.01 10.65
C ILE A 83 9.28 6.43 10.01
N ARG A 84 8.43 7.14 10.75
CA ARG A 84 7.14 7.64 10.22
C ARG A 84 7.32 8.54 9.00
N SER A 85 8.31 9.44 9.03
CA SER A 85 8.64 10.31 7.90
C SER A 85 9.06 9.51 6.66
N ARG A 86 9.91 8.49 6.85
CA ARG A 86 10.37 7.62 5.76
C ARG A 86 9.23 6.78 5.16
N ILE A 87 8.36 6.22 6.00
CA ILE A 87 7.15 5.51 5.55
C ILE A 87 6.27 6.45 4.71
N GLY A 88 6.02 7.67 5.22
CA GLY A 88 5.23 8.66 4.50
C GLY A 88 5.82 9.02 3.14
N THR A 89 7.15 9.07 3.03
CA THR A 89 7.85 9.33 1.77
C THR A 89 7.69 8.17 0.78
N ILE A 90 7.82 6.92 1.23
CA ILE A 90 7.64 5.74 0.37
C ILE A 90 6.22 5.67 -0.18
N LEU A 91 5.22 5.85 0.70
CA LEU A 91 3.81 5.86 0.31
C LEU A 91 3.45 7.02 -0.63
N TRP A 92 4.28 8.06 -0.69
CA TRP A 92 4.10 9.18 -1.61
C TRP A 92 4.77 8.95 -2.96
N CYS A 93 5.86 8.17 -2.99
CA CYS A 93 6.63 7.89 -4.19
C CYS A 93 6.11 6.70 -5.01
N ILE A 94 5.38 5.79 -4.37
CA ILE A 94 4.62 4.71 -5.03
C ILE A 94 3.27 5.26 -5.48
#